data_AF-A0A371ERZ1-F1
#
_entry.id   AF-A0A371ERZ1-F1
#
_cell.length_a   1.000
_cell.length_b   1.000
_cell.length_c   1.000
_cell.angle_alpha   90.00
_cell.angle_beta   90.00
_cell.angle_gamma   90.00
#
_symmetry.space_group_name_H-M   'P 1'
#
loop_
_entity.id
_entity.type
_entity.pdbx_description
1 polymer ?
#
loop_
_entity_poly.entity_id
_entity_poly.type
_entity_poly.pdbx_seq_one_letter_code
_entity_poly.pdbx_strand_id
1 'polypeptide(L)'
;MSSSSFSLGSDFVSKAIDIATNEILAVATSGQVDQVQLDRAKQATKSAILMNLESRMVVSEDIGRQVLTYGERKPVEEFLKAVDEVTLKDITSISQKLISSPLTMASHGDGISFNVTSPLSAVLYVPSYESVSNKFRSK
;
A
#
# COMPACT_ATOMS: atom_id res chain seq x y z
N MET A 1 5.55 5.92 2.93
CA MET A 1 4.27 6.09 2.22
C MET A 1 4.08 4.82 1.40
N SER A 2 3.04 4.03 1.66
CA SER A 2 2.75 2.85 0.84
C SER A 2 2.09 3.34 -0.46
N SER A 3 2.74 3.12 -1.60
CA SER A 3 2.22 3.48 -2.92
C SER A 3 1.89 2.21 -3.70
N SER A 4 0.62 1.96 -3.95
CA SER A 4 0.18 0.89 -4.84
C SER A 4 0.16 1.40 -6.29
N SER A 5 0.75 0.66 -7.23
CA SER A 5 0.77 1.00 -8.66
C SER A 5 0.06 -0.08 -9.48
N PHE A 6 -0.72 0.34 -10.48
CA PHE A 6 -1.49 -0.54 -11.36
C PHE A 6 -1.27 -0.10 -12.82
N SER A 7 -1.02 -1.04 -13.73
CA SER A 7 -0.89 -0.80 -15.18
C SER A 7 -1.99 -1.57 -15.90
N LEU A 8 -2.86 -0.86 -16.62
CA LEU A 8 -4.15 -1.38 -17.12
C LEU A 8 -4.51 -0.78 -18.49
N GLY A 9 -5.40 -1.47 -19.21
CA GLY A 9 -6.09 -0.91 -20.38
C GLY A 9 -7.05 0.22 -19.97
N SER A 10 -7.21 1.22 -20.85
CA SER A 10 -7.96 2.45 -20.55
C SER A 10 -9.43 2.21 -20.18
N ASP A 11 -10.05 1.18 -20.75
CA ASP A 11 -11.43 0.77 -20.52
C ASP A 11 -11.69 0.18 -19.12
N PHE A 12 -10.65 -0.32 -18.43
CA PHE A 12 -10.79 -0.97 -17.14
C PHE A 12 -10.42 -0.07 -15.94
N VAL A 13 -9.91 1.14 -16.18
CA VAL A 13 -9.33 2.02 -15.15
C VAL A 13 -10.30 2.32 -14.00
N SER A 14 -11.52 2.78 -14.32
CA SER A 14 -12.52 3.10 -13.28
C SER A 14 -12.85 1.88 -12.42
N LYS A 15 -13.01 0.72 -13.04
CA LYS A 15 -13.34 -0.53 -12.33
C LYS A 15 -12.18 -1.00 -11.46
N ALA A 16 -10.94 -0.83 -11.91
CA ALA A 16 -9.77 -1.16 -11.11
C ALA A 16 -9.62 -0.27 -9.88
N ILE A 17 -9.90 1.03 -10.01
CA ILE A 17 -9.89 1.95 -8.87
C ILE A 17 -10.94 1.53 -7.84
N ASP A 18 -12.11 1.09 -8.29
CA ASP A 18 -13.16 0.58 -7.40
C ASP A 18 -12.71 -0.70 -6.68
N ILE A 19 -12.10 -1.65 -7.40
CA ILE A 19 -11.55 -2.87 -6.82
C ILE A 19 -10.46 -2.54 -5.79
N ALA A 20 -9.48 -1.70 -6.15
CA ALA A 20 -8.40 -1.31 -5.25
C ALA A 20 -8.94 -0.61 -3.98
N THR A 21 -9.94 0.26 -4.13
CA THR A 21 -10.60 0.92 -3.00
C THR A 21 -11.28 -0.12 -2.09
N ASN A 22 -12.02 -1.07 -2.68
CA ASN A 22 -12.70 -2.11 -1.92
C ASN A 22 -11.72 -3.02 -1.17
N GLU A 23 -10.59 -3.40 -1.78
CA GLU A 23 -9.56 -4.22 -1.13
C GLU A 23 -8.91 -3.48 0.05
N ILE A 24 -8.57 -2.20 -0.12
CA ILE A 24 -8.00 -1.38 0.97
C ILE A 24 -9.01 -1.26 2.13
N LEU A 25 -10.28 -1.04 1.82
CA LEU A 25 -11.34 -0.98 2.83
C LEU A 25 -11.61 -2.34 3.48
N ALA A 26 -11.49 -3.44 2.74
CA ALA A 26 -11.63 -4.78 3.27
C ALA A 26 -10.56 -5.05 4.33
N VAL A 27 -9.29 -4.77 4.05
CA VAL A 27 -8.20 -4.96 5.03
C VAL A 27 -8.39 -4.11 6.30
N ALA A 28 -9.00 -2.92 6.17
CA ALA A 28 -9.33 -2.06 7.32
C ALA A 28 -10.59 -2.50 8.10
N THR A 29 -11.35 -3.46 7.59
CA THR A 29 -12.56 -3.97 8.22
C THR A 29 -12.26 -5.21 9.05
N SER A 30 -12.57 -5.17 10.34
CA SER A 30 -12.36 -6.29 11.28
C SER A 30 -12.96 -7.59 10.74
N GLY A 31 -12.16 -8.66 10.71
CA GLY A 31 -12.60 -10.00 10.31
C GLY A 31 -12.57 -10.29 8.80
N GLN A 32 -12.15 -9.33 7.96
CA GLN A 32 -11.92 -9.59 6.52
C GLN A 32 -10.55 -10.19 6.22
N VAL A 33 -9.59 -10.05 7.12
CA VAL A 33 -8.30 -10.75 7.07
C VAL A 33 -8.37 -11.95 7.99
N ASP A 34 -8.06 -13.13 7.48
CA ASP A 34 -8.04 -14.36 8.27
C ASP A 34 -6.64 -14.68 8.84
N GLN A 35 -6.60 -15.60 9.82
CA GLN A 35 -5.35 -15.98 10.47
C GLN A 35 -4.36 -16.65 9.50
N VAL A 36 -4.85 -17.39 8.51
CA VAL A 36 -4.01 -18.10 7.54
C VAL A 36 -3.28 -17.12 6.62
N GLN A 37 -3.98 -16.07 6.18
CA GLN A 37 -3.42 -14.96 5.42
C GLN A 37 -2.37 -14.20 6.24
N LEU A 38 -2.67 -13.89 7.51
CA LEU A 38 -1.72 -13.23 8.40
C LEU A 38 -0.46 -14.08 8.61
N ASP A 39 -0.61 -15.36 8.93
CA ASP A 39 0.53 -16.26 9.17
C ASP A 39 1.39 -16.39 7.90
N ARG A 40 0.76 -16.53 6.73
CA ARG A 40 1.48 -16.53 5.46
C ARG A 40 2.24 -15.22 5.23
N ALA A 41 1.62 -14.07 5.47
CA ALA A 41 2.25 -12.77 5.30
C ALA A 41 3.44 -12.57 6.26
N LYS A 42 3.32 -13.03 7.52
CA LYS A 42 4.44 -13.05 8.48
C LYS A 42 5.61 -13.89 7.98
N GLN A 43 5.35 -15.11 7.52
CA GLN A 43 6.42 -15.99 7.02
C GLN A 43 7.09 -15.41 5.76
N ALA A 44 6.31 -14.86 4.83
CA ALA A 44 6.84 -14.19 3.64
C ALA A 44 7.73 -12.99 4.02
N THR A 45 7.30 -12.17 5.00
CA THR A 45 8.07 -11.01 5.48
C THR A 45 9.38 -11.42 6.15
N LYS A 46 9.34 -12.43 7.04
CA LYS A 46 10.55 -12.96 7.68
C LYS A 46 11.54 -13.54 6.67
N SER A 47 11.03 -14.28 5.68
CA SER A 47 11.86 -14.81 4.59
C SER A 47 12.52 -13.68 3.80
N ALA A 48 11.77 -12.63 3.43
CA ALA A 48 12.32 -11.50 2.69
C ALA A 48 13.42 -10.76 3.48
N ILE A 49 13.24 -10.58 4.80
CA ILE A 49 14.27 -10.00 5.68
C ILE A 49 15.55 -10.86 5.64
N LEU A 50 15.42 -12.15 5.90
CA LEU A 50 16.57 -13.04 6.00
C LEU A 50 17.32 -13.20 4.67
N MET A 51 16.60 -13.32 3.56
CA MET A 51 17.20 -13.45 2.22
C MET A 51 17.98 -12.18 1.83
N ASN A 52 17.45 -10.99 2.15
CA ASN A 52 18.15 -9.74 1.86
C ASN A 52 19.49 -9.62 2.60
N LEU A 53 19.64 -10.26 3.76
CA LEU A 53 20.86 -10.25 4.55
C LEU A 53 21.97 -11.16 3.99
N GLU A 54 21.70 -11.96 2.95
CA GLU A 54 22.71 -12.74 2.24
C GLU A 54 23.62 -11.85 1.38
N SER A 55 23.11 -10.70 0.95
CA SER A 55 23.86 -9.74 0.13
C SER A 55 24.64 -8.75 0.98
N ARG A 56 25.98 -8.79 0.91
CA ARG A 56 26.87 -7.87 1.64
C ARG A 56 26.62 -6.40 1.31
N MET A 57 26.22 -6.09 0.08
CA MET A 57 25.87 -4.72 -0.34
C MET A 57 24.63 -4.22 0.40
N VAL A 58 23.58 -5.06 0.45
CA VAL A 58 22.33 -4.74 1.17
C VAL A 58 22.59 -4.60 2.67
N VAL A 59 23.41 -5.50 3.25
CA VAL A 59 23.80 -5.39 4.66
C VAL A 59 24.54 -4.10 4.95
N SER A 60 25.48 -3.68 4.08
CA SER A 60 26.22 -2.42 4.27
C SER A 60 25.30 -1.20 4.24
N GLU A 61 24.33 -1.17 3.31
CA GLU A 61 23.34 -0.10 3.24
C GLU A 61 22.45 -0.09 4.48
N ASP A 62 21.96 -1.26 4.91
CA ASP A 62 21.10 -1.40 6.08
C ASP A 62 21.78 -0.91 7.37
N ILE A 63 23.07 -1.23 7.56
CA ILE A 63 23.86 -0.69 8.68
C ILE A 63 23.86 0.84 8.64
N GLY A 64 24.20 1.44 7.49
CA GLY A 64 24.24 2.88 7.33
C GLY A 64 22.88 3.53 7.62
N ARG A 65 21.80 2.99 7.06
CA ARG A 65 20.44 3.50 7.26
C ARG A 65 19.99 3.38 8.71
N GLN A 66 20.25 2.26 9.38
CA GLN A 66 19.87 2.06 10.78
C GLN A 66 20.62 3.02 11.70
N VAL A 67 21.93 3.17 11.52
CA VAL A 67 22.72 4.14 12.30
C VAL A 67 22.22 5.57 12.09
N LEU A 68 21.89 5.95 10.85
CA LEU A 68 21.33 7.29 10.58
C LEU A 68 19.92 7.51 11.14
N THR A 69 19.11 6.45 11.23
CA THR A 69 17.70 6.54 11.66
C THR A 69 17.54 6.38 13.18
N TYR A 70 18.27 5.44 13.78
CA TYR A 70 18.12 5.01 15.17
C TYR A 70 19.36 5.33 16.02
N GLY A 71 20.47 5.75 15.42
CA GLY A 71 21.75 5.96 16.11
C GLY A 71 22.55 4.67 16.34
N GLU A 72 21.98 3.51 16.08
CA GLU A 72 22.60 2.19 16.28
C GLU A 72 22.11 1.18 15.23
N ARG A 73 22.83 0.06 15.13
CA ARG A 73 22.38 -1.10 14.34
C ARG A 73 21.61 -2.03 15.25
N LYS A 74 20.30 -2.16 15.01
CA LYS A 74 19.45 -3.09 15.72
C LYS A 74 19.68 -4.53 15.24
N PRO A 75 19.64 -5.52 16.15
CA PRO A 75 19.78 -6.93 15.79
C PRO A 75 18.58 -7.40 14.95
N VAL A 76 18.82 -8.33 14.02
CA VAL A 76 17.76 -8.84 13.13
C VAL A 76 16.64 -9.53 13.91
N GLU A 77 16.98 -10.15 15.04
CA GLU A 77 16.08 -10.85 15.95
C GLU A 77 14.99 -9.94 16.50
N GLU A 78 15.27 -8.64 16.71
CA GLU A 78 14.27 -7.67 17.15
C GLU A 78 13.19 -7.46 16.08
N PHE A 79 13.58 -7.36 14.81
CA PHE A 79 12.64 -7.22 13.70
C PHE A 79 11.82 -8.50 13.47
N LEU A 80 12.45 -9.67 13.55
CA LEU A 80 11.75 -10.95 13.42
C LEU A 80 10.71 -11.13 14.53
N LYS A 81 11.08 -10.81 15.77
CA LYS A 81 10.17 -10.85 16.92
C LYS A 81 9.01 -9.86 16.74
N ALA A 82 9.29 -8.64 16.29
CA ALA A 82 8.25 -7.65 16.02
C ALA A 82 7.24 -8.13 14.96
N VAL A 83 7.70 -8.81 13.90
CA VAL A 83 6.81 -9.41 12.88
C VAL A 83 5.98 -10.55 13.48
N ASP A 84 6.57 -11.40 14.32
CA ASP A 84 5.87 -12.51 14.97
C ASP A 84 4.77 -12.04 15.92
N GLU A 85 4.96 -10.91 16.60
CA GLU A 85 4.01 -10.33 17.54
C GLU A 85 2.80 -9.65 16.87
N VAL A 86 2.84 -9.37 15.57
CA VAL A 86 1.72 -8.70 14.84
C VAL A 86 0.44 -9.52 14.95
N THR A 87 -0.66 -8.90 15.38
CA THR A 87 -1.97 -9.58 15.46
C THR A 87 -2.94 -9.09 14.37
N LEU A 88 -4.04 -9.83 14.15
CA LEU A 88 -5.13 -9.38 13.27
C LEU A 88 -5.71 -8.03 13.70
N LYS A 89 -5.74 -7.78 15.01
CA LYS A 89 -6.17 -6.50 15.58
C LYS A 89 -5.22 -5.38 15.18
N ASP A 90 -3.92 -5.62 15.21
CA ASP A 90 -2.92 -4.61 14.82
C ASP A 90 -3.04 -4.27 13.34
N ILE A 91 -3.22 -5.28 12.47
CA ILE A 91 -3.47 -5.08 11.02
C ILE A 91 -4.72 -4.24 10.79
N THR A 92 -5.82 -4.55 11.47
CA THR A 92 -7.06 -3.79 11.31
C THR A 92 -6.89 -2.34 11.80
N SER A 93 -6.31 -2.17 13.00
CA SER A 93 -6.08 -0.86 13.62
C SER A 93 -5.18 0.04 12.79
N ILE A 94 -4.04 -0.49 12.30
CA ILE A 94 -3.13 0.29 11.46
C ILE A 94 -3.76 0.62 10.12
N SER A 95 -4.54 -0.28 9.54
CA SER A 95 -5.23 -0.05 8.26
C SER A 95 -6.29 1.04 8.41
N GLN A 96 -7.07 1.03 9.48
CA GLN A 96 -8.01 2.11 9.82
C GLN A 96 -7.30 3.46 9.99
N LYS A 97 -6.15 3.46 10.68
CA LYS A 97 -5.32 4.66 10.83
C LYS A 97 -4.76 5.16 9.49
N LEU A 98 -4.41 4.28 8.57
CA LEU A 98 -3.89 4.66 7.26
C LEU A 98 -4.99 5.30 6.40
N ILE A 99 -6.19 4.70 6.36
CA ILE A 99 -7.30 5.20 5.53
C ILE A 99 -7.97 6.46 6.10
N SER A 100 -7.73 6.81 7.37
CA SER A 100 -8.26 8.05 7.96
C SER A 100 -7.51 9.30 7.51
N SER A 101 -6.31 9.14 6.94
CA SER A 101 -5.55 10.24 6.35
C SER A 101 -6.08 10.61 4.96
N PRO A 102 -5.87 11.87 4.48
CA PRO A 102 -6.29 12.26 3.14
C PRO A 102 -5.69 11.37 2.06
N LEU A 103 -6.52 10.96 1.09
CA LEU A 103 -6.08 10.14 -0.04
C LEU A 103 -4.96 10.85 -0.79
N THR A 104 -3.92 10.11 -1.15
CA THR A 104 -2.92 10.55 -2.13
C THR A 104 -3.12 9.76 -3.41
N MET A 105 -3.52 10.44 -4.48
CA MET A 105 -3.79 9.83 -5.78
C MET A 105 -2.93 10.49 -6.86
N ALA A 106 -2.25 9.67 -7.66
CA ALA A 106 -1.53 10.10 -8.85
C ALA A 106 -1.92 9.18 -10.01
N SER A 107 -2.06 9.74 -11.20
CA SER A 107 -2.31 8.99 -12.44
C SER A 107 -1.39 9.52 -13.54
N HIS A 108 -1.04 8.65 -14.50
CA HIS A 108 -0.27 9.00 -15.69
C HIS A 108 -0.72 8.13 -16.87
N GLY A 109 -0.85 8.71 -18.07
CA GLY A 109 -1.23 7.98 -19.30
C GLY A 109 -2.46 8.53 -20.04
N ASP A 110 -2.96 7.77 -21.01
CA ASP A 110 -4.09 8.11 -21.88
C ASP A 110 -5.41 8.13 -21.09
N GLY A 111 -5.73 9.31 -20.56
CA GLY A 111 -6.86 9.56 -19.66
C GLY A 111 -6.74 10.87 -18.87
N ILE A 112 -5.62 11.59 -18.99
CA ILE A 112 -5.35 12.90 -18.35
C ILE A 112 -5.57 14.08 -19.32
N SER A 113 -6.04 13.83 -20.54
CA SER A 113 -6.26 14.89 -21.53
C SER A 113 -7.51 15.71 -21.21
N PHE A 114 -7.31 16.86 -20.56
CA PHE A 114 -8.20 18.01 -20.69
C PHE A 114 -8.04 18.55 -22.13
N ASN A 115 -8.86 18.07 -23.06
CA ASN A 115 -8.81 18.53 -24.45
C ASN A 115 -9.54 19.89 -24.55
N VAL A 116 -8.77 20.99 -24.62
CA VAL A 116 -9.27 22.38 -24.73
C VAL A 116 -9.95 22.64 -26.09
N THR A 117 -9.94 21.69 -27.03
CA THR A 117 -10.26 21.92 -28.43
C THR A 117 -11.57 21.31 -28.95
N SER A 118 -12.31 20.49 -28.17
CA SER A 118 -13.61 19.96 -28.63
C SER A 118 -14.56 19.61 -27.47
N PRO A 119 -15.76 20.22 -27.38
CA PRO A 119 -16.68 20.05 -26.25
C PRO A 119 -17.50 18.74 -26.25
N LEU A 120 -17.29 17.80 -27.18
CA LEU A 120 -18.21 16.66 -27.37
C LEU A 120 -17.64 15.24 -27.16
N SER A 121 -16.41 15.06 -26.66
CA SER A 121 -15.90 13.71 -26.38
C SER A 121 -14.70 13.66 -25.42
N ALA A 122 -14.82 14.23 -24.23
CA ALA A 122 -13.87 13.94 -23.15
C ALA A 122 -14.36 12.71 -22.37
N VAL A 123 -13.93 11.51 -22.77
CA VAL A 123 -14.10 10.32 -21.92
C VAL A 123 -12.97 10.35 -20.88
N LEU A 124 -13.25 10.93 -19.72
CA LEU A 124 -12.38 10.80 -18.55
C LEU A 124 -12.46 9.35 -18.05
N TYR A 125 -11.47 8.54 -18.42
CA TYR A 125 -11.37 7.15 -17.94
C TYR A 125 -10.97 7.08 -16.46
N VAL A 126 -10.32 8.12 -15.93
CA VAL A 126 -9.93 8.24 -14.53
C VAL A 126 -11.01 9.03 -13.77
N PRO A 127 -11.62 8.47 -12.71
CA PRO A 127 -12.56 9.19 -11.86
C PRO A 127 -11.89 10.38 -11.16
N SER A 128 -12.69 11.39 -10.80
CA SER A 128 -12.19 12.56 -10.08
C SER A 128 -11.64 12.17 -8.70
N TYR A 129 -10.63 12.92 -8.25
CA TYR A 129 -10.05 12.73 -6.92
C TYR A 129 -11.11 12.72 -5.82
N GLU A 130 -12.05 13.66 -5.84
CA GLU A 130 -13.13 13.75 -4.84
C GLU A 130 -14.04 12.51 -4.87
N SER A 131 -14.35 11.98 -6.06
CA SER A 131 -15.15 10.76 -6.18
C SER A 131 -14.49 9.56 -5.50
N VAL A 132 -13.16 9.43 -5.63
CA VAL A 132 -12.40 8.35 -4.99
C VAL A 132 -12.17 8.62 -3.50
N SER A 133 -11.78 9.84 -3.13
CA SER A 133 -11.51 10.21 -1.73
C SER A 133 -12.74 10.07 -0.84
N ASN A 134 -13.95 10.34 -1.36
CA ASN A 134 -15.17 10.21 -0.59
C ASN A 134 -15.47 8.75 -0.17
N LYS A 135 -14.96 7.76 -0.91
CA LYS A 135 -15.13 6.33 -0.57
C LYS A 135 -14.39 5.94 0.72
N PHE A 136 -13.33 6.64 1.07
CA PHE A 136 -12.57 6.41 2.31
C PHE A 136 -13.14 7.18 3.51
N ARG A 137 -13.96 8.21 3.28
CA ARG A 137 -14.54 9.08 4.32
C ARG A 137 -15.95 8.66 4.75
N SER A 138 -16.63 7.80 4.00
CA SER A 138 -18.06 7.54 4.18
C SER A 138 -18.38 6.52 5.30
N LYS A 139 -17.51 6.31 6.29
CA LYS A 139 -17.73 5.45 7.45
C LYS A 139 -17.14 6.04 8.71
#